data_AF-A0A2S9F472-F1
#
_entry.id   AF-A0A2S9F472-F1
#
_cell.length_a   1.000
_cell.length_b   1.000
_cell.length_c   1.000
_cell.angle_alpha   90.00
_cell.angle_beta   90.00
_cell.angle_gamma   90.00
#
_symmetry.space_group_name_H-M   'P 1'
#
loop_
_entity.id
_entity.type
_entity.pdbx_description
1 polymer ?
#
loop_
_entity_poly.entity_id
_entity_poly.type
_entity_poly.pdbx_seq_one_letter_code
_entity_poly.pdbx_strand_id
1 'polypeptide(L)'
;TVEPSDEGQNAWVATIRELAIDNSAFELSCTPGYYNNEGRGGAEGNGSFLGDFYSPGFYAFDDLLADWRATGDLDGLTLKSGNG
;
A
#
# COMPACT_ATOMS: atom_id res chain seq x y z
N THR A 1 11.83 16.19 12.53
CA THR A 1 10.76 15.20 12.30
C THR A 1 10.93 14.57 10.94
N VAL A 2 10.37 13.38 10.75
CA VAL A 2 10.36 12.66 9.47
C VAL A 2 8.91 12.29 9.22
N GLU A 3 8.32 12.86 8.17
CA GLU A 3 6.90 12.70 7.84
C GLU A 3 6.76 12.53 6.32
N PRO A 4 5.83 11.71 5.81
CA PRO A 4 5.49 11.70 4.39
C PRO A 4 5.03 13.09 3.93
N SER A 5 5.41 13.50 2.72
CA SER A 5 4.75 14.63 2.06
C SER A 5 3.39 14.19 1.52
N ASP A 6 2.47 15.13 1.36
CA ASP A 6 1.16 14.85 0.73
C ASP A 6 1.33 14.26 -0.68
N GLU A 7 2.31 14.77 -1.44
CA GLU A 7 2.65 14.27 -2.77
C GLU A 7 3.17 12.83 -2.72
N GLY A 8 4.12 12.53 -1.81
CA GLY A 8 4.68 11.19 -1.65
C GLY A 8 3.62 10.16 -1.24
N GLN A 9 2.73 10.53 -0.31
CA GLN A 9 1.61 9.67 0.09
C GLN A 9 0.65 9.42 -1.08
N ASN A 10 0.28 10.47 -1.83
CA ASN A 10 -0.63 10.34 -2.97
C ASN A 10 -0.01 9.50 -4.10
N ALA A 11 1.29 9.68 -4.38
CA ALA A 11 2.02 8.88 -5.36
C ALA A 11 2.06 7.39 -4.97
N TRP A 12 2.28 7.10 -3.68
CA TRP A 12 2.23 5.73 -3.18
C TRP A 12 0.83 5.11 -3.33
N VAL A 13 -0.23 5.83 -2.96
CA VAL A 13 -1.62 5.35 -3.15
C VAL A 13 -1.93 5.10 -4.63
N ALA A 14 -1.48 5.97 -5.53
CA ALA A 14 -1.63 5.77 -6.97
C ALA A 14 -0.92 4.48 -7.44
N THR A 15 0.32 4.28 -7.02
CA THR A 15 1.11 3.07 -7.31
C THR A 15 0.38 1.81 -6.86
N ILE A 16 -0.16 1.80 -5.64
CA ILE A 16 -0.91 0.66 -5.10
C ILE A 16 -2.15 0.35 -5.95
N ARG A 17 -2.89 1.38 -6.40
CA ARG A 17 -4.06 1.22 -7.26
C ARG A 17 -3.70 0.74 -8.67
N GLU A 18 -2.59 1.20 -9.23
CA GLU A 18 -2.08 0.74 -10.53
C GLU A 18 -1.67 -0.73 -10.49
N LEU A 19 -1.14 -1.17 -9.35
CA LEU A 19 -0.74 -2.56 -9.11
C LEU A 19 -1.90 -3.43 -8.62
N ALA A 20 -3.12 -2.90 -8.50
CA ALA A 20 -4.26 -3.66 -8.01
C ALA A 20 -4.60 -4.81 -8.97
N ILE A 21 -4.73 -6.01 -8.42
CA ILE A 21 -5.18 -7.19 -9.15
C ILE A 21 -6.60 -7.50 -8.69
N ASP A 22 -7.52 -7.68 -9.64
CA ASP A 22 -8.88 -8.13 -9.32
C ASP A 22 -8.85 -9.59 -8.83
N ASN A 23 -9.00 -9.75 -7.53
CA ASN A 23 -9.09 -11.03 -6.82
C ASN A 23 -10.51 -11.29 -6.27
N SER A 24 -11.50 -10.49 -6.66
CA SER A 24 -12.85 -10.49 -6.08
C SER A 24 -13.53 -11.85 -6.15
N ALA A 25 -13.38 -12.57 -7.26
CA ALA A 25 -13.94 -13.90 -7.44
C ALA A 25 -13.39 -14.92 -6.42
N PHE A 26 -12.10 -14.82 -6.07
CA PHE A 26 -11.49 -15.66 -5.05
C PHE A 26 -11.99 -15.30 -3.66
N GLU A 27 -12.03 -14.01 -3.33
CA GLU A 27 -12.50 -13.51 -2.03
C GLU A 27 -13.96 -13.90 -1.75
N LEU A 28 -14.82 -13.82 -2.76
CA LEU A 28 -16.25 -14.20 -2.66
C LEU A 28 -16.46 -15.71 -2.52
N SER A 29 -15.48 -16.54 -2.89
CA SER A 29 -15.56 -18.00 -2.73
C SER A 29 -15.24 -18.46 -1.30
N CYS A 30 -14.58 -17.62 -0.50
CA CYS A 30 -14.23 -17.91 0.88
C CYS A 30 -15.45 -17.83 1.80
N THR A 31 -15.41 -18.53 2.92
CA THR A 31 -16.38 -18.34 4.01
C THR A 31 -16.32 -16.88 4.48
N PRO A 32 -17.46 -16.22 4.72
CA PRO A 32 -17.50 -14.85 5.24
C PRO A 32 -16.59 -14.67 6.47
N GLY A 33 -15.79 -13.61 6.44
CA GLY A 33 -14.99 -13.19 7.59
C GLY A 33 -14.14 -11.94 7.30
N TYR A 34 -13.25 -11.66 8.24
CA TYR A 34 -12.41 -10.46 8.25
C TYR A 34 -11.63 -10.21 6.94
N TYR A 35 -11.13 -11.28 6.30
CA TYR A 35 -10.31 -11.18 5.08
C TYR A 35 -11.09 -10.82 3.82
N ASN A 36 -12.41 -11.04 3.79
CA ASN A 36 -13.24 -10.78 2.61
C ASN A 36 -14.46 -9.90 2.91
N ASN A 37 -14.34 -9.03 3.93
CA ASN A 37 -15.39 -8.07 4.31
C ASN A 37 -16.74 -8.77 4.59
N GLU A 38 -16.71 -9.84 5.39
CA GLU A 38 -17.90 -10.66 5.70
C GLU A 38 -18.61 -11.18 4.43
N GLY A 39 -17.82 -11.57 3.42
CA GLY A 39 -18.31 -12.10 2.16
C GLY A 39 -18.73 -11.05 1.13
N ARG A 40 -18.41 -9.76 1.34
CA ARG A 40 -18.65 -8.69 0.36
C ARG A 40 -17.50 -8.50 -0.65
N GLY A 41 -16.33 -9.08 -0.38
CA GLY A 41 -15.12 -8.92 -1.20
C GLY A 41 -14.67 -7.46 -1.34
N GLY A 42 -13.80 -7.19 -2.31
CA GLY A 42 -13.30 -5.85 -2.66
C GLY A 42 -14.25 -4.96 -3.48
N ALA A 43 -15.51 -5.37 -3.70
CA ALA A 43 -16.46 -4.65 -4.57
C ALA A 43 -16.99 -3.33 -3.98
N GLU A 44 -17.00 -3.18 -2.65
CA GLU A 44 -17.36 -1.92 -1.94
C GLU A 44 -16.10 -1.13 -1.55
N GLY A 45 -15.16 -1.00 -2.51
CA GLY A 45 -13.76 -0.73 -2.19
C GLY A 45 -13.14 -1.92 -1.47
N ASN A 46 -11.83 -1.94 -1.33
CA ASN A 46 -11.19 -2.84 -0.39
C ASN A 46 -11.52 -2.35 1.05
N GLY A 47 -12.77 -2.60 1.46
CA GLY A 47 -13.27 -2.41 2.81
C GLY A 47 -12.83 -3.54 3.74
N SER A 48 -11.88 -4.38 3.31
CA SER A 48 -11.08 -5.12 4.26
C SER A 48 -10.35 -4.09 5.11
N PHE A 49 -10.29 -4.33 6.42
CA PHE A 49 -9.62 -3.45 7.37
C PHE A 49 -8.18 -3.06 6.93
N LEU A 50 -7.55 -3.88 6.08
CA LEU A 50 -6.17 -3.67 5.62
C LEU A 50 -6.03 -2.64 4.49
N GLY A 51 -7.13 -2.24 3.83
CA GLY A 51 -7.07 -1.36 2.65
C GLY A 51 -6.29 -1.99 1.49
N ASP A 52 -6.06 -1.20 0.43
CA ASP A 52 -5.35 -1.65 -0.78
C ASP A 52 -3.91 -2.08 -0.44
N PHE A 53 -3.45 -3.17 -1.07
CA PHE A 53 -2.15 -3.78 -0.79
C PHE A 53 -1.25 -3.82 -2.03
N TYR A 54 0.06 -3.93 -1.79
CA TYR A 54 1.06 -4.06 -2.85
C TYR A 54 1.04 -5.48 -3.44
N SER A 55 0.29 -5.66 -4.53
CA SER A 55 0.03 -6.98 -5.15
C SER A 55 1.25 -7.75 -5.66
N PRO A 56 2.36 -7.13 -6.13
CA PRO A 56 3.50 -7.89 -6.67
C PRO A 56 4.20 -8.83 -5.67
N GLY A 57 3.90 -8.71 -4.38
CA GLY A 57 4.35 -9.65 -3.35
C GLY A 57 5.60 -9.20 -2.59
N PHE A 58 5.97 -10.00 -1.59
CA PHE A 58 6.97 -9.63 -0.57
C PHE A 58 8.35 -9.34 -1.16
N TYR A 59 8.88 -10.18 -2.06
CA TYR A 59 10.22 -9.97 -2.61
C TYR A 59 10.31 -8.70 -3.47
N ALA A 60 9.31 -8.45 -4.32
CA ALA A 60 9.26 -7.22 -5.10
C ALA A 60 9.15 -5.96 -4.22
N PHE A 61 8.45 -6.08 -3.09
CA PHE A 61 8.36 -4.98 -2.12
C PHE A 61 9.67 -4.75 -1.36
N ASP A 62 10.39 -5.82 -1.01
CA ASP A 62 11.71 -5.73 -0.36
C ASP A 62 12.72 -5.04 -1.29
N ASP A 63 12.78 -5.46 -2.56
CA ASP A 63 13.62 -4.84 -3.58
C ASP A 63 13.28 -3.35 -3.76
N LEU A 64 11.98 -3.02 -3.87
CA LEU A 64 11.51 -1.63 -3.98
C LEU A 64 11.98 -0.76 -2.81
N LEU A 65 11.89 -1.27 -1.58
CA LEU A 65 12.33 -0.52 -0.39
C LEU A 65 13.85 -0.45 -0.28
N ALA A 66 14.57 -1.48 -0.74
CA ALA A 66 16.03 -1.48 -0.78
C ALA A 66 16.54 -0.42 -1.75
N ASP A 67 15.99 -0.38 -2.96
CA ASP A 67 16.34 0.59 -3.99
C ASP A 67 16.01 2.02 -3.54
N TRP A 68 14.80 2.26 -3.00
CA TRP A 68 14.41 3.57 -2.48
C TRP A 68 15.31 4.06 -1.33
N ARG A 69 15.82 3.16 -0.48
CA ARG A 69 16.78 3.55 0.56
C ARG A 69 18.17 3.82 0.00
N ALA A 70 18.56 3.11 -1.07
CA ALA A 70 19.87 3.24 -1.70
C ALA A 70 20.06 4.58 -2.42
N THR A 71 18.99 5.25 -2.85
CA THR A 71 19.06 6.61 -3.42
C THR A 71 19.54 7.65 -2.40
N GLY A 72 19.21 7.43 -1.12
CA GLY A 72 19.64 8.27 0.01
C GLY A 72 18.95 9.63 0.12
N ASP A 73 18.11 9.99 -0.84
CA ASP A 73 17.29 11.22 -0.82
C ASP A 73 16.00 11.08 -0.01
N LEU A 74 15.58 9.84 0.26
CA LEU A 74 14.33 9.49 0.95
C LEU A 74 13.13 10.16 0.27
N ASP A 75 13.06 10.02 -1.05
CA ASP A 75 12.01 10.63 -1.88
C ASP A 75 10.60 10.39 -1.32
N GLY A 76 9.77 11.42 -1.37
CA GLY A 76 8.43 11.43 -0.74
C GLY A 76 8.40 11.70 0.77
N LEU A 77 9.54 11.88 1.45
CA LEU A 77 9.59 12.30 2.86
C LEU A 77 10.00 13.78 3.03
N THR A 78 9.35 14.46 3.98
CA THR A 78 9.78 15.75 4.51
C THR A 78 10.68 15.55 5.73
N LEU A 79 11.93 16.00 5.63
CA LEU A 79 12.92 15.93 6.70
C LEU A 79 13.08 17.30 7.34
N LYS A 80 12.80 17.41 8.65
CA LYS A 80 13.10 18.61 9.44
C LYS A 80 14.16 18.28 10.49
N SER A 81 15.34 18.87 10.37
CA SER A 81 16.34 18.83 11.43
C SER A 81 15.85 19.66 12.61
N GLY A 82 15.84 19.08 13.81
CA GLY A 82 15.59 19.83 15.03
C GLY A 82 16.83 20.65 15.36
N ASN A 83 16.91 21.88 14.85
CA ASN A 83 17.75 22.88 15.49
C ASN A 83 16.93 23.50 16.61
N GLY A 84 17.47 23.41 17.84
CA GLY A 84 16.95 24.14 19.00
C GLY A 84 17.04 25.65 18.84
#